data_AF-A0A0G0K5X1-F1
#
_entry.id   AF-A0A0G0K5X1-F1
#
_cell.length_a   1.000
_cell.length_b   1.000
_cell.length_c   1.000
_cell.angle_alpha   90.00
_cell.angle_beta   90.00
_cell.angle_gamma   90.00
#
_symmetry.space_group_name_H-M   'P 1'
#
loop_
_entity.id
_entity.type
_entity.pdbx_description
1 polymer ?
#
loop_
_entity_poly.entity_id
_entity_poly.type
_entity_poly.pdbx_seq_one_letter_code
_entity_poly.pdbx_strand_id
1 'polypeptide(L)'
;KSIMKRIMHSFNSLPVVKDIDGNKVMIKAAERWVDNSYRAIDLAVKRINLDFNDINILLYAFLSGLGAIAGDSIKSFFKRRVNIKPGKAWIPFDQIDYIFGGILFVLPYIQLDIIYYVLIFILYLIIHPITTVIGYYIKLKDSPI
;
A
#
# COMPACT_ATOMS: atom_id res chain seq x y z
N LYS A 1 -6.59 -18.28 25.67
CA LYS A 1 -7.62 -17.19 25.69
C LYS A 1 -6.97 -15.96 25.08
N SER A 2 -7.33 -15.62 23.83
CA SER A 2 -6.58 -14.68 22.97
C SER A 2 -6.63 -13.23 23.47
N ILE A 3 -5.59 -12.47 23.12
CA ILE A 3 -5.42 -11.02 23.37
C ILE A 3 -6.71 -10.22 23.08
N MET A 4 -7.47 -10.63 22.07
CA MET A 4 -8.76 -10.03 21.70
C MET A 4 -9.78 -10.01 22.86
N LYS A 5 -9.81 -11.06 23.68
CA LYS A 5 -10.71 -11.14 24.84
C LYS A 5 -10.30 -10.18 25.97
N ARG A 6 -9.00 -9.85 26.05
CA ARG A 6 -8.44 -8.89 27.02
C ARG A 6 -8.70 -7.45 26.58
N ILE A 7 -8.56 -7.15 25.29
CA ILE A 7 -8.88 -5.84 24.69
C ILE A 7 -10.37 -5.54 24.82
N MET A 8 -11.26 -6.51 24.54
CA MET A 8 -12.70 -6.30 24.71
C MET A 8 -13.09 -6.02 26.18
N HIS A 9 -12.36 -6.57 27.15
CA HIS A 9 -12.66 -6.37 28.57
C HIS A 9 -12.12 -5.02 29.12
N SER A 10 -11.17 -4.36 28.44
CA SER A 10 -10.72 -3.02 28.83
C SER A 10 -11.68 -1.91 28.39
N PHE A 11 -12.62 -2.20 27.48
CA PHE A 11 -13.74 -1.33 27.17
C PHE A 11 -14.92 -1.62 28.12
N ASN A 12 -14.72 -1.42 29.43
CA ASN A 12 -15.86 -1.32 30.33
C ASN A 12 -16.67 -0.10 29.89
N SER A 13 -17.84 -0.34 29.31
CA SER A 13 -18.76 0.70 28.88
C SER A 13 -19.01 1.67 30.04
N LEU A 14 -18.67 2.94 29.85
CA LEU A 14 -19.02 4.02 30.79
C LEU A 14 -20.52 3.94 31.09
N PRO A 15 -20.98 4.24 32.32
CA PRO A 15 -22.39 4.10 32.70
C PRO A 15 -23.36 4.87 31.80
N VAL A 16 -22.90 5.96 31.15
CA VAL A 16 -23.64 6.72 30.12
C VAL A 16 -23.95 5.92 28.84
N VAL A 17 -23.17 4.88 28.53
CA VAL A 17 -23.31 4.04 27.33
C VAL A 17 -24.37 2.94 27.53
N LYS A 18 -24.82 2.68 28.77
CA LYS A 18 -25.81 1.62 29.03
C LYS A 18 -27.22 1.94 28.52
N ASP A 19 -27.57 3.22 28.41
CA ASP A 19 -28.89 3.67 27.93
C ASP A 19 -28.92 4.01 26.42
N ILE A 20 -27.77 3.91 25.75
CA ILE A 20 -27.68 4.20 24.32
C ILE A 20 -27.58 2.87 23.58
N ASP A 21 -28.49 2.63 22.65
CA ASP A 21 -28.46 1.47 21.75
C ASP A 21 -27.06 1.32 21.14
N GLY A 22 -26.29 0.37 21.67
CA GLY A 22 -24.89 0.16 21.31
C GLY A 22 -24.71 -0.06 19.81
N ASN A 23 -25.73 -0.60 19.13
CA ASN A 23 -25.74 -0.74 17.68
C ASN A 23 -25.76 0.63 16.97
N LYS A 24 -26.57 1.58 17.44
CA LYS A 24 -26.60 2.95 16.87
C LYS A 24 -25.29 3.71 17.08
N VAL A 25 -24.64 3.53 18.23
CA VAL A 25 -23.33 4.16 18.49
C VAL A 25 -22.26 3.57 17.56
N MET A 26 -22.24 2.24 17.44
CA MET A 26 -21.29 1.56 16.56
C MET A 26 -21.51 1.91 15.09
N ILE A 27 -22.76 1.99 14.63
CA ILE A 27 -23.10 2.41 13.26
C ILE A 27 -22.63 3.84 13.00
N LYS A 28 -22.96 4.80 13.88
CA LYS A 28 -22.51 6.19 13.73
C LYS A 28 -20.98 6.34 13.77
N ALA A 29 -20.30 5.54 14.60
CA ALA A 29 -18.85 5.55 14.65
C ALA A 29 -18.26 5.03 13.32
N ALA A 30 -18.82 3.97 12.74
CA ALA A 30 -18.43 3.44 11.44
C ALA A 30 -18.67 4.45 10.31
N GLU A 31 -19.85 5.07 10.25
CA GLU A 31 -20.19 6.14 9.30
C GLU A 31 -19.18 7.29 9.37
N ARG A 32 -18.89 7.76 10.59
CA ARG A 32 -17.93 8.86 10.81
C ARG A 32 -16.51 8.47 10.41
N TRP A 33 -16.12 7.21 10.60
CA TRP A 33 -14.80 6.71 10.21
C TRP A 33 -14.65 6.66 8.69
N VAL A 34 -15.71 6.22 8.00
CA VAL A 34 -15.80 6.21 6.54
C VAL A 34 -15.74 7.64 5.98
N ASP A 35 -16.54 8.57 6.51
CA ASP A 35 -16.55 9.98 6.09
C ASP A 35 -15.19 10.66 6.29
N ASN A 36 -14.54 10.42 7.43
CA ASN A 36 -13.21 10.97 7.69
C ASN A 36 -12.17 10.39 6.72
N SER A 37 -12.30 9.13 6.33
CA SER A 37 -11.42 8.49 5.34
C SER A 37 -11.59 9.13 3.97
N TYR A 38 -12.83 9.36 3.52
CA TYR A 38 -13.09 10.06 2.26
C TYR A 38 -12.54 11.48 2.25
N ARG A 39 -12.70 12.24 3.35
CA ARG A 39 -12.14 13.59 3.47
C ARG A 39 -10.61 13.59 3.42
N ALA A 40 -9.96 12.62 4.07
CA ALA A 40 -8.50 12.51 4.02
C ALA A 40 -8.01 12.22 2.60
N ILE A 41 -8.71 11.33 1.87
CA ILE A 41 -8.40 11.02 0.47
C ILE A 41 -8.62 12.25 -0.42
N ASP A 42 -9.75 12.94 -0.29
CA ASP A 42 -10.06 14.16 -1.07
C ASP A 42 -9.02 15.27 -0.84
N LEU A 43 -8.60 15.49 0.42
CA LEU A 43 -7.54 16.43 0.74
C LEU A 43 -6.19 16.01 0.16
N ALA A 44 -5.84 14.73 0.20
CA ALA A 44 -4.62 14.22 -0.39
C ALA A 44 -4.61 14.42 -1.92
N VAL A 45 -5.71 14.05 -2.59
CA VAL A 45 -5.87 14.21 -4.04
C VAL A 45 -5.79 15.69 -4.45
N LYS A 46 -6.46 16.59 -3.73
CA LYS A 46 -6.37 18.04 -3.97
C LYS A 46 -4.96 18.58 -3.82
N ARG A 47 -4.19 18.09 -2.85
CA ARG A 47 -2.79 18.50 -2.65
C ARG A 47 -1.85 17.95 -3.72
N ILE A 48 -2.19 16.83 -4.34
CA ILE A 48 -1.39 16.23 -5.41
C ILE A 48 -1.48 17.08 -6.69
N ASN A 49 -2.48 17.96 -6.82
CA ASN A 49 -2.70 18.86 -7.96
C ASN A 49 -2.55 18.17 -9.33
N LEU A 50 -2.90 16.88 -9.39
CA LEU A 50 -2.99 16.13 -10.63
C LEU A 50 -4.41 16.27 -11.15
N ASP A 51 -4.57 16.96 -12.27
CA ASP A 51 -5.82 16.90 -13.00
C ASP A 51 -5.87 15.58 -13.78
N PHE A 52 -6.68 14.63 -13.29
CA PHE A 52 -6.86 13.34 -13.95
C PHE A 52 -7.48 13.45 -15.34
N ASN A 53 -8.11 14.59 -15.69
CA ASN A 53 -8.63 14.83 -17.03
C ASN A 53 -7.51 15.09 -18.04
N ASP A 54 -6.37 15.62 -17.60
CA ASP A 54 -5.23 15.96 -18.46
C ASP A 54 -4.22 14.80 -18.57
N ILE A 55 -4.35 13.77 -17.73
CA ILE A 55 -3.48 12.60 -17.77
C ILE A 55 -4.04 11.59 -18.76
N ASN A 56 -3.30 11.34 -19.84
CA ASN A 56 -3.49 10.14 -20.65
C ASN A 56 -3.17 8.89 -19.81
N ILE A 57 -4.22 8.25 -19.30
CA ILE A 57 -4.15 7.07 -18.42
C ILE A 57 -3.45 5.90 -19.11
N LEU A 58 -3.66 5.71 -20.42
CA LEU A 58 -3.03 4.60 -21.16
C LEU A 58 -1.52 4.79 -21.25
N LEU A 59 -1.06 6.02 -21.52
CA LEU A 59 0.35 6.35 -21.55
C LEU A 59 0.98 6.20 -20.16
N TYR A 60 0.31 6.70 -19.11
CA TYR A 60 0.75 6.53 -17.73
C TYR A 60 0.90 5.05 -17.34
N ALA A 61 -0.11 4.23 -17.64
CA ALA A 61 -0.11 2.81 -17.32
C ALA A 61 0.99 2.07 -18.11
N PHE A 62 1.16 2.42 -19.38
CA PHE A 62 2.22 1.87 -20.23
C PHE A 62 3.62 2.19 -19.67
N LEU A 63 3.91 3.47 -19.39
CA LEU A 63 5.20 3.89 -18.84
C LEU A 63 5.48 3.25 -17.47
N SER A 64 4.47 3.23 -16.58
CA SER A 64 4.60 2.62 -15.26
C SER A 64 4.89 1.12 -15.34
N GLY A 65 4.13 0.39 -16.17
CA GLY A 65 4.30 -1.05 -16.35
C GLY A 65 5.62 -1.41 -17.03
N LEU A 66 5.99 -0.66 -18.08
CA LEU A 66 7.27 -0.82 -18.77
C LEU A 66 8.45 -0.56 -17.82
N GLY A 67 8.39 0.53 -17.06
CA GLY A 67 9.40 0.87 -16.07
C GLY A 67 9.53 -0.19 -14.98
N ALA A 68 8.41 -0.70 -14.45
CA ALA A 68 8.40 -1.75 -13.46
C ALA A 68 9.09 -3.04 -13.94
N ILE A 69 8.77 -3.50 -15.16
CA ILE A 69 9.39 -4.69 -15.76
C ILE A 69 10.87 -4.44 -16.07
N ALA A 70 11.23 -3.25 -16.56
CA ALA A 70 12.61 -2.87 -16.81
C ALA A 70 13.44 -2.85 -15.51
N GLY A 71 12.89 -2.30 -14.43
CA GLY A 71 13.51 -2.28 -13.10
C GLY A 71 13.81 -3.69 -12.58
N ASP A 72 12.81 -4.57 -12.58
CA ASP A 72 13.00 -5.97 -12.17
C ASP A 72 14.01 -6.71 -13.06
N SER A 73 13.99 -6.46 -14.38
CA SER A 73 14.94 -7.05 -15.33
C SER A 73 16.38 -6.60 -15.06
N ILE A 74 16.59 -5.30 -14.84
CA ILE A 74 17.91 -4.72 -14.53
C ILE A 74 18.43 -5.30 -13.21
N LYS A 75 17.61 -5.30 -12.15
CA LYS A 75 17.99 -5.91 -10.87
C LYS A 75 18.28 -7.39 -11.04
N SER A 76 17.44 -8.13 -11.77
CA SER A 76 17.62 -9.56 -12.01
C SER A 76 18.91 -9.86 -12.75
N PHE A 77 19.34 -9.00 -13.69
CA PHE A 77 20.65 -9.06 -14.33
C PHE A 77 21.78 -8.91 -13.31
N PHE A 78 21.77 -7.86 -12.48
CA PHE A 78 22.80 -7.67 -11.44
C PHE A 78 22.82 -8.81 -10.42
N LYS A 79 21.65 -9.32 -10.05
CA LYS A 79 21.48 -10.49 -9.19
C LYS A 79 22.21 -11.72 -9.74
N ARG A 80 22.20 -11.93 -11.07
CA ARG A 80 22.99 -12.99 -11.73
C ARG A 80 24.50 -12.74 -11.62
N ARG A 81 24.95 -11.48 -11.72
CA ARG A 81 26.39 -11.12 -11.66
C ARG A 81 27.01 -11.37 -10.29
N VAL A 82 26.21 -11.29 -9.23
CA VAL A 82 26.64 -11.63 -7.86
C VAL A 82 26.37 -13.10 -7.49
N ASN A 83 26.13 -13.97 -8.48
CA ASN A 83 25.91 -15.42 -8.31
C ASN A 83 24.70 -15.83 -7.46
N ILE A 84 23.68 -14.97 -7.29
CA ILE A 84 22.43 -15.33 -6.62
C ILE A 84 21.57 -16.13 -7.59
N LYS A 85 21.11 -17.34 -7.20
CA LYS A 85 20.31 -18.25 -8.06
C LYS A 85 18.90 -17.72 -8.39
N PRO A 86 18.23 -18.20 -9.46
CA PRO A 86 16.85 -17.81 -9.74
C PRO A 86 15.95 -18.23 -8.58
N GLY A 87 14.93 -17.41 -8.28
CA GLY A 87 14.00 -17.67 -7.17
C GLY A 87 14.56 -17.44 -5.76
N LYS A 88 15.86 -17.16 -5.58
CA LYS A 88 16.40 -16.74 -4.27
C LYS A 88 16.12 -15.26 -4.04
N ALA A 89 15.67 -14.88 -2.85
CA ALA A 89 15.45 -13.48 -2.49
C ALA A 89 16.78 -12.70 -2.44
N TRP A 90 16.74 -11.45 -2.89
CA TRP A 90 17.81 -10.45 -2.81
C TRP A 90 17.25 -9.17 -2.20
N ILE A 91 17.01 -9.25 -0.90
CA ILE A 91 16.49 -8.14 -0.10
C ILE A 91 17.63 -7.12 0.13
N PRO A 92 17.38 -5.80 0.05
CA PRO A 92 16.08 -5.15 -0.22
C PRO A 92 15.78 -4.91 -1.71
N PHE A 93 16.71 -5.22 -2.61
CA PHE A 93 16.61 -4.86 -4.03
C PHE A 93 15.36 -5.42 -4.72
N ASP A 94 14.96 -6.66 -4.41
CA ASP A 94 13.73 -7.29 -4.91
C ASP A 94 12.43 -6.56 -4.50
N GLN A 95 12.48 -5.65 -3.52
CA GLN A 95 11.30 -4.93 -3.02
C GLN A 95 11.15 -3.53 -3.65
N ILE A 96 12.25 -2.95 -4.12
CA ILE A 96 12.30 -1.54 -4.54
C ILE A 96 12.52 -1.37 -6.04
N ASP A 97 13.05 -2.38 -6.72
CA ASP A 97 13.40 -2.39 -8.14
C ASP A 97 12.26 -1.95 -9.07
N TYR A 98 11.07 -2.54 -8.95
CA TYR A 98 9.95 -2.20 -9.83
C TYR A 98 9.34 -0.83 -9.46
N ILE A 99 9.43 -0.38 -8.19
CA ILE A 99 9.03 0.99 -7.79
C ILE A 99 9.95 2.00 -8.47
N PHE A 100 11.26 1.81 -8.33
CA PHE A 100 12.27 2.70 -8.92
C PHE A 100 12.15 2.72 -10.43
N GLY A 101 11.99 1.55 -11.06
CA GLY A 101 11.80 1.45 -12.50
C GLY A 101 10.54 2.18 -12.97
N GLY A 102 9.40 1.97 -12.30
CA GLY A 102 8.14 2.65 -12.62
C GLY A 102 8.23 4.17 -12.49
N ILE A 103 8.78 4.66 -11.36
CA ILE A 103 9.00 6.09 -11.14
C ILE A 103 9.90 6.66 -12.23
N LEU A 104 11.04 6.02 -12.52
CA LEU A 104 12.01 6.53 -13.48
C LEU A 104 11.42 6.72 -14.88
N PHE A 105 10.55 5.82 -15.32
CA PHE A 105 9.90 5.90 -16.62
C PHE A 105 8.73 6.90 -16.66
N VAL A 106 8.08 7.14 -15.52
CA VAL A 106 6.99 8.11 -15.41
C VAL A 106 7.51 9.54 -15.20
N LEU A 107 8.69 9.72 -14.60
CA LEU A 107 9.28 11.03 -14.28
C LEU A 107 9.28 12.05 -15.43
N PRO A 108 9.56 11.68 -16.71
CA PRO A 108 9.50 12.61 -17.83
C PRO A 108 8.09 13.07 -18.19
N TYR A 109 7.06 12.35 -17.73
CA TYR A 109 5.66 12.59 -18.03
C TYR A 109 4.91 13.23 -16.86
N ILE A 110 5.07 12.71 -15.65
CA ILE A 110 4.46 13.23 -14.43
C ILE A 110 5.53 13.44 -13.37
N GLN A 111 5.59 14.67 -12.86
CA GLN A 111 6.45 15.03 -11.74
C GLN A 111 5.57 15.28 -10.52
N LEU A 112 5.84 14.55 -9.46
CA LEU A 112 5.17 14.69 -8.18
C LEU A 112 6.09 15.42 -7.21
N ASP A 113 5.52 16.05 -6.20
CA ASP A 113 6.30 16.48 -5.05
C ASP A 113 7.00 15.29 -4.38
N ILE A 114 8.18 15.54 -3.83
CA ILE A 114 9.01 14.53 -3.16
C ILE A 114 8.25 13.74 -2.08
N ILE A 115 7.30 14.39 -1.40
CA ILE A 115 6.48 13.77 -0.37
C ILE A 115 5.64 12.60 -0.90
N TYR A 116 5.19 12.66 -2.16
CA TYR A 116 4.40 11.58 -2.77
C TYR A 116 5.27 10.40 -3.17
N TYR A 117 6.50 10.62 -3.65
CA TYR A 117 7.45 9.54 -3.86
C TYR A 117 7.74 8.81 -2.54
N VAL A 118 8.00 9.54 -1.46
CA VAL A 118 8.18 8.97 -0.12
C VAL A 118 6.94 8.17 0.32
N LEU A 119 5.74 8.72 0.09
CA LEU A 119 4.49 8.04 0.42
C LEU A 119 4.31 6.73 -0.35
N ILE A 120 4.65 6.69 -1.65
CA ILE A 120 4.61 5.47 -2.47
C ILE A 120 5.49 4.37 -1.85
N PHE A 121 6.71 4.70 -1.43
CA PHE A 121 7.61 3.75 -0.77
C PHE A 121 7.05 3.26 0.56
N ILE A 122 6.53 4.16 1.40
CA ILE A 122 5.94 3.80 2.70
C ILE A 122 4.73 2.87 2.50
N LEU A 123 3.83 3.23 1.59
CA LEU A 123 2.64 2.43 1.28
C LEU A 123 3.03 1.05 0.77
N TYR A 124 4.00 0.96 -0.14
CA TYR A 124 4.45 -0.35 -0.61
C TYR A 124 5.03 -1.21 0.51
N LEU A 125 5.90 -0.65 1.37
CA LEU A 125 6.50 -1.39 2.48
C LEU A 125 5.47 -1.93 3.47
N ILE A 126 4.30 -1.30 3.56
CA ILE A 126 3.18 -1.77 4.40
C ILE A 126 2.33 -2.80 3.62
N ILE A 127 1.97 -2.51 2.37
CA ILE A 127 1.07 -3.34 1.57
C ILE A 127 1.73 -4.67 1.18
N HIS A 128 3.01 -4.67 0.86
CA HIS A 128 3.73 -5.86 0.42
C HIS A 128 3.73 -7.02 1.44
N PRO A 129 4.10 -6.82 2.72
CA PRO A 129 4.02 -7.90 3.71
C PRO A 129 2.57 -8.32 3.97
N ILE A 130 1.62 -7.38 4.02
CA ILE A 130 0.20 -7.70 4.21
C ILE A 130 -0.31 -8.62 3.09
N THR A 131 -0.07 -8.24 1.84
CA THR A 131 -0.50 -9.02 0.67
C THR A 131 0.21 -10.38 0.60
N THR A 132 1.48 -10.46 0.98
CA THR A 132 2.22 -11.72 1.02
C THR A 132 1.67 -12.66 2.11
N VAL A 133 1.39 -12.14 3.31
CA VAL A 133 0.80 -12.90 4.40
C VAL A 133 -0.60 -13.40 4.04
N ILE A 134 -1.44 -12.54 3.44
CA ILE A 134 -2.76 -12.95 2.94
C ILE A 134 -2.60 -14.08 1.91
N GLY A 135 -1.71 -13.90 0.92
CA GLY A 135 -1.41 -14.90 -0.12
C GLY A 135 -0.99 -16.25 0.44
N TYR A 136 -0.18 -16.25 1.51
CA TYR A 136 0.22 -17.46 2.22
C TYR A 136 -0.98 -18.15 2.89
N TYR A 137 -1.83 -17.40 3.61
CA TYR A 137 -3.00 -17.97 4.30
C TYR A 137 -4.03 -18.57 3.34
N ILE A 138 -4.16 -18.03 2.13
CA ILE A 138 -5.03 -18.57 1.08
C ILE A 138 -4.32 -19.58 0.17
N LYS A 139 -3.10 -20.01 0.53
CA LYS A 139 -2.29 -21.01 -0.18
C LYS A 139 -1.95 -20.65 -1.64
N LEU A 140 -1.89 -19.36 -1.96
CA LEU A 140 -1.36 -18.85 -3.24
C LEU A 140 0.16 -18.64 -3.20
N LYS A 141 0.77 -18.60 -2.01
CA LYS A 141 2.21 -18.53 -1.80
C LYS A 141 2.68 -19.63 -0.85
N ASP A 142 3.86 -20.17 -1.12
CA ASP A 142 4.50 -21.20 -0.29
C ASP A 142 5.18 -20.63 0.96
N SER A 143 5.45 -19.32 1.00
CA SER A 143 6.13 -18.63 2.09
C SER A 143 5.44 -17.30 2.43
N PRO A 144 5.33 -16.92 3.73
CA PRO A 144 4.79 -15.64 4.17
C PRO A 144 5.77 -14.46 4.00
N ILE A 145 7.01 -14.73 3.57
CA ILE A 145 8.06 -13.75 3.23
C ILE A 145 8.85 -14.27 2.02
#